data_AF-A0A1G1G5A0-F1
#
_entry.id   AF-A0A1G1G5A0-F1
#
_cell.length_a   1.000
_cell.length_b   1.000
_cell.length_c   1.000
_cell.angle_alpha   90.00
_cell.angle_beta   90.00
_cell.angle_gamma   90.00
#
_symmetry.space_group_name_H-M   'P 1'
#
loop_
_entity.id
_entity.type
_entity.pdbx_description
1 polymer ?
#
loop_
_entity_poly.entity_id
_entity_poly.type
_entity_poly.pdbx_seq_one_letter_code
_entity_poly.pdbx_strand_id
1 'polypeptide(L)'
;MTYLTNDMFDQGVYFDLQTTRPRRRTGGMELLCNGVLGNGVSEVPVTVRSWRDCVDIAFGSGELFSFVEERTIRRMLGKLVQELALENDSENIPGDLLLM
;
A
#
# COMPACT_ATOMS: atom_id res chain seq x y z
N MET A 1 5.93 -2.30 -8.18
CA MET A 1 5.93 -3.75 -7.92
C MET A 1 6.93 -4.06 -6.81
N THR A 2 6.46 -4.55 -5.67
CA THR A 2 7.28 -4.89 -4.50
C THR A 2 7.17 -6.39 -4.23
N TYR A 3 8.29 -7.06 -3.97
CA TYR A 3 8.34 -8.50 -3.72
C TYR A 3 8.65 -8.79 -2.24
N LEU A 4 7.95 -9.77 -1.66
CA LEU A 4 8.26 -10.39 -0.38
C LEU A 4 8.66 -11.83 -0.65
N THR A 5 9.75 -12.28 -0.07
CA THR A 5 10.10 -13.70 -0.02
C THR A 5 9.94 -14.19 1.41
N ASN A 6 9.28 -15.33 1.59
CA ASN A 6 9.32 -16.04 2.86
C ASN A 6 10.40 -17.13 2.77
N ASP A 7 11.56 -16.87 3.38
CA ASP A 7 12.72 -17.78 3.39
C ASP A 7 12.40 -19.16 4.00
N MET A 8 11.30 -19.29 4.76
CA MET A 8 10.87 -20.59 5.31
C MET A 8 10.11 -21.47 4.31
N PHE A 9 9.59 -20.91 3.21
CA PHE A 9 8.67 -21.64 2.31
C PHE A 9 8.96 -21.45 0.81
N ASP A 10 10.04 -20.76 0.43
CA ASP A 10 10.40 -20.43 -0.97
C ASP A 10 9.24 -19.82 -1.78
N GLN A 11 8.28 -19.17 -1.11
CA GLN A 11 7.16 -18.51 -1.76
C GLN A 11 7.35 -16.99 -1.74
N GLY A 12 7.36 -16.42 -2.94
CA GLY A 12 7.34 -14.99 -3.17
C GLY A 12 5.90 -14.47 -3.24
N VAL A 13 5.57 -13.49 -2.42
CA VAL A 13 4.33 -12.70 -2.54
C VAL A 13 4.69 -11.35 -3.11
N TYR A 14 4.10 -10.96 -4.24
CA TYR A 14 4.26 -9.61 -4.79
C TYR A 14 3.03 -8.76 -4.51
N PHE A 15 3.29 -7.46 -4.39
CA PHE A 15 2.29 -6.41 -4.41
C PHE A 15 2.49 -5.57 -5.66
N ASP A 16 1.44 -5.48 -6.46
CA ASP A 16 1.35 -4.48 -7.51
C ASP A 16 0.25 -3.49 -7.17
N LEU A 17 0.64 -2.40 -6.50
CA LEU A 17 -0.25 -1.31 -6.13
C LEU A 17 -0.08 -0.15 -7.10
N GLN A 18 -1.20 0.33 -7.62
CA GLN A 18 -1.29 1.58 -8.34
C GLN A 18 -1.83 2.65 -7.39
N THR A 19 -0.99 3.65 -7.12
CA THR A 19 -1.37 4.80 -6.31
C THR A 19 -2.28 5.69 -7.13
N THR A 20 -3.51 5.90 -6.65
CA THR A 20 -4.41 6.90 -7.23
C THR A 20 -3.99 8.27 -6.74
N ARG A 21 -4.19 9.33 -7.54
CA ARG A 21 -3.86 10.70 -7.12
C ARG A 21 -4.45 10.99 -5.74
N PRO A 22 -3.67 11.58 -4.82
CA PRO A 22 -4.16 11.91 -3.49
C PRO A 22 -5.41 12.77 -3.58
N ARG A 23 -6.48 12.35 -2.88
CA ARG A 23 -7.75 13.07 -2.90
C ARG A 23 -7.89 13.86 -1.62
N ARG A 24 -8.13 15.17 -1.74
CA ARG A 24 -8.50 16.00 -0.59
C ARG A 24 -9.89 15.60 -0.11
N ARG A 25 -9.99 15.20 1.15
CA ARG A 25 -11.25 14.93 1.86
C ARG A 25 -11.32 15.83 3.08
N THR A 26 -12.52 16.11 3.58
CA THR A 26 -12.71 16.94 4.78
C THR A 26 -11.89 16.37 5.93
N GLY A 27 -10.86 17.11 6.37
CA GLY A 27 -9.96 16.68 7.44
C GLY A 27 -8.60 16.12 7.02
N GLY A 28 -8.26 16.02 5.72
CA GLY A 28 -6.88 15.68 5.32
C GLY A 28 -6.74 15.13 3.90
N MET A 29 -5.53 14.67 3.58
CA MET A 29 -5.25 13.96 2.34
C MET A 29 -5.60 12.48 2.51
N GLU A 30 -6.42 11.94 1.59
CA GLU A 30 -6.69 10.50 1.49
C GLU A 30 -5.85 9.94 0.34
N LEU A 31 -5.05 8.92 0.64
CA LEU A 31 -4.32 8.13 -0.35
C LEU A 31 -5.10 6.83 -0.59
N LEU A 32 -5.44 6.59 -1.85
CA LEU A 32 -6.13 5.38 -2.28
C LEU A 32 -5.22 4.59 -3.21
N CYS A 33 -4.83 3.39 -2.79
CA CYS A 33 -4.05 2.46 -3.59
C CYS A 33 -4.93 1.27 -3.97
N ASN A 34 -5.00 0.95 -5.25
CA ASN A 34 -5.68 -0.25 -5.75
C ASN A 34 -4.65 -1.13 -6.42
N GLY A 35 -4.79 -2.45 -6.27
CA GLY A 35 -3.80 -3.34 -6.83
C GLY A 35 -4.11 -4.80 -6.64
N VAL A 36 -3.08 -5.61 -6.80
CA VAL A 36 -3.14 -7.06 -6.67
C VAL A 36 -2.07 -7.54 -5.72
N LEU A 37 -2.47 -8.49 -4.88
CA LEU A 37 -1.63 -9.31 -4.06
C LEU A 37 -1.50 -10.68 -4.74
N GLY A 38 -0.31 -11.07 -5.17
CA GLY A 38 -0.11 -12.30 -5.91
C GLY A 38 1.06 -13.14 -5.42
N ASN A 39 1.06 -14.44 -5.70
CA ASN A 39 2.22 -15.33 -5.47
C ASN A 39 2.65 -16.09 -6.74
N GLY A 40 2.19 -15.64 -7.91
CA GLY A 40 2.42 -16.29 -9.20
C GLY A 40 1.45 -17.44 -9.53
N VAL A 41 0.63 -17.87 -8.57
CA VAL A 41 -0.41 -18.90 -8.76
C VAL A 41 -1.80 -18.35 -8.51
N SER A 42 -1.95 -17.52 -7.49
CA SER A 42 -3.21 -16.88 -7.12
C SER A 42 -3.03 -15.38 -6.99
N GLU A 43 -4.05 -14.63 -7.38
CA GLU A 43 -4.10 -13.18 -7.33
C GLU A 43 -5.37 -12.76 -6.57
N VAL A 44 -5.19 -11.90 -5.57
CA VAL A 44 -6.26 -11.34 -4.76
C VAL A 44 -6.25 -9.82 -4.95
N PRO A 45 -7.36 -9.21 -5.42
CA PRO A 45 -7.47 -7.77 -5.48
C PRO A 45 -7.29 -7.16 -4.09
N VAL A 46 -6.57 -6.04 -4.00
CA VAL A 46 -6.36 -5.33 -2.75
C VAL A 46 -6.63 -3.84 -2.93
N THR A 47 -7.36 -3.28 -1.97
CA THR A 47 -7.57 -1.84 -1.85
C THR A 47 -7.01 -1.39 -0.52
N VAL A 48 -6.11 -0.42 -0.55
CA VAL A 48 -5.55 0.20 0.65
C VAL A 48 -5.95 1.67 0.67
N ARG A 49 -6.52 2.10 1.79
CA ARG A 49 -6.85 3.49 2.07
C ARG A 49 -6.01 3.97 3.23
N SER A 50 -5.28 5.06 3.02
CA SER A 50 -4.59 5.76 4.09
C SER A 50 -5.21 7.13 4.29
N TRP A 51 -5.53 7.45 5.54
CA TRP A 51 -6.02 8.76 5.95
C TRP A 51 -5.46 9.12 7.31
N ARG A 52 -4.67 10.20 7.37
CA ARG A 52 -3.90 10.58 8.57
C ARG A 52 -3.08 9.39 9.07
N ASP A 53 -3.34 8.90 10.28
CA ASP A 53 -2.66 7.77 10.91
C ASP A 53 -3.43 6.45 10.78
N CYS A 54 -4.56 6.45 10.06
CA CYS A 54 -5.38 5.27 9.87
C CYS A 54 -5.10 4.65 8.50
N VAL A 55 -4.79 3.36 8.48
CA VAL A 55 -4.71 2.55 7.26
C VAL A 55 -5.79 1.48 7.31
N ASP A 56 -6.66 1.51 6.30
CA ASP A 56 -7.68 0.49 6.06
C ASP A 56 -7.30 -0.34 4.84
N ILE A 57 -7.44 -1.66 4.95
CA ILE A 57 -7.01 -2.64 3.95
C ILE A 57 -8.16 -3.59 3.71
N ALA A 58 -8.65 -3.61 2.47
CA ALA A 58 -9.68 -4.51 2.01
C ALA A 58 -9.09 -5.48 0.98
N PHE A 59 -9.25 -6.78 1.26
CA PHE A 59 -8.97 -7.85 0.30
C PHE A 59 -10.26 -8.19 -0.45
N GLY A 60 -10.15 -8.38 -1.76
CA GLY A 60 -11.25 -8.80 -2.63
C GLY A 60 -11.60 -10.27 -2.41
N SER A 61 -12.49 -10.79 -3.27
CA SER A 61 -12.84 -12.20 -3.27
C SER A 61 -11.65 -13.07 -3.67
N GLY A 62 -11.24 -13.98 -2.79
CA GLY A 62 -10.16 -14.93 -3.00
C GLY A 62 -9.62 -15.43 -1.66
N GLU A 63 -9.05 -16.63 -1.64
CA GLU A 63 -8.33 -17.10 -0.45
C GLU A 63 -6.95 -16.44 -0.41
N LEU A 64 -6.60 -15.92 0.77
CA LEU A 64 -5.24 -15.45 1.03
C LEU A 64 -4.29 -16.64 1.12
N PHE A 65 -3.02 -16.41 0.81
CA PHE A 65 -2.00 -17.47 0.77
C PHE A 65 -1.90 -18.16 2.13
N SER A 66 -2.07 -19.48 2.14
CA SER A 66 -2.09 -20.33 3.34
C SER A 66 -0.81 -20.26 4.18
N PHE A 67 0.29 -19.75 3.62
CA PHE A 67 1.61 -19.70 4.26
C PHE A 67 2.00 -18.30 4.78
N VAL A 68 1.15 -17.28 4.55
CA VAL A 68 1.40 -15.93 5.07
C VAL A 68 0.16 -15.47 5.82
N GLU A 69 0.33 -15.21 7.11
CA GLU A 69 -0.77 -14.68 7.93
C GLU A 69 -1.26 -13.35 7.37
N GLU A 70 -2.58 -13.20 7.26
CA GLU A 70 -3.22 -11.96 6.83
C GLU A 70 -2.74 -10.74 7.65
N ARG A 71 -2.51 -10.92 8.96
CA ARG A 71 -1.98 -9.87 9.83
C ARG A 71 -0.61 -9.37 9.35
N THR A 72 0.25 -10.26 8.90
CA THR A 72 1.58 -9.95 8.39
C THR A 72 1.46 -9.17 7.07
N ILE A 73 0.59 -9.62 6.17
CA ILE A 73 0.27 -8.93 4.90
C ILE A 73 -0.23 -7.50 5.17
N ARG A 74 -1.24 -7.35 6.07
CA ARG A 74 -1.79 -6.05 6.45
C ARG A 74 -0.74 -5.11 7.02
N ARG A 75 0.13 -5.61 7.91
CA ARG A 75 1.22 -4.83 8.50
C ARG A 75 2.21 -4.33 7.44
N MET A 76 2.56 -5.18 6.48
CA MET A 76 3.51 -4.83 5.41
C MET A 76 2.91 -3.83 4.43
N LEU A 77 1.68 -4.06 3.97
CA LEU A 77 0.93 -3.10 3.14
C LEU A 77 0.79 -1.74 3.83
N GLY A 78 0.49 -1.74 5.13
CA GLY A 78 0.38 -0.50 5.90
C GLY A 78 1.67 0.31 5.93
N LYS A 79 2.81 -0.34 6.14
CA LYS A 79 4.13 0.34 6.08
C LYS A 79 4.43 0.91 4.70
N LEU A 80 4.21 0.11 3.66
CA LEU A 80 4.50 0.52 2.28
C LEU A 80 3.66 1.74 1.88
N VAL A 81 2.38 1.79 2.27
CA VAL A 81 1.53 2.95 1.99
C VAL A 81 1.88 4.17 2.84
N GLN A 82 2.36 3.98 4.07
CA GLN A 82 2.91 5.09 4.88
C GLN A 82 4.15 5.71 4.24
N GLU A 83 5.07 4.88 3.73
CA GLU A 83 6.26 5.34 3.00
C GLU A 83 5.86 6.13 1.74
N LEU A 84 4.91 5.61 0.95
CA LEU A 84 4.37 6.32 -0.22
C LEU A 84 3.70 7.65 0.14
N ALA A 85 3.02 7.74 1.28
CA ALA A 85 2.40 8.99 1.72
C ALA A 85 3.45 10.07 2.06
N LEU A 86 4.54 9.68 2.72
CA LEU A 86 5.65 10.59 3.06
C LEU A 86 6.40 11.12 1.83
N GLU A 87 6.56 10.28 0.80
CA GLU A 87 7.15 10.69 -0.48
C GLU A 87 6.27 11.74 -1.20
N ASN A 88 4.95 11.55 -1.21
CA ASN A 88 4.02 12.48 -1.84
C ASN A 88 3.93 13.84 -1.11
N ASP A 89 4.14 13.87 0.21
CA ASP A 89 4.20 15.12 0.97
C ASP A 89 5.52 15.87 0.73
N SER A 90 6.61 15.15 0.42
CA SER A 90 7.93 15.73 0.17
C SER A 90 8.07 16.37 -1.21
N GLU A 91 7.32 15.93 -2.21
CA GLU A 91 7.25 16.58 -3.53
C GLU A 91 6.38 17.84 -3.55
N ASN A 92 5.69 18.15 -2.45
CA ASN A 92 4.77 19.28 -2.33
C ASN A 92 5.36 20.44 -1.53
N ILE A 93 6.69 20.64 -1.61
CA ILE A 93 7.31 21.90 -1.17
C ILE A 93 6.92 22.97 -2.20
N PRO A 94 6.09 23.97 -1.87
CA PRO A 94 5.86 25.09 -2.77
C PRO A 94 7.20 25.79 -3.00
N GLY A 95 7.58 25.94 -4.26
CA GLY A 95 8.79 26.68 -4.69
C GLY A 95 8.82 28.15 -4.26
N ASP A 96 7.82 28.63 -3.54
CA ASP A 96 7.69 30.00 -3.04
C ASP A 96 8.49 30.28 -1.76
N LEU A 97 9.22 29.31 -1.21
CA LEU A 97 10.11 29.49 -0.05
C LEU A 97 11.62 29.59 -0.41
N LEU A 98 11.96 29.67 -1.70
CA LEU A 98 13.35 29.82 -2.18
C LEU A 98 13.75 31.27 -2.52
N LEU A 99 12.94 32.26 -2.12
CA LEU A 99 13.24 33.70 -2.25
C LEU A 99 12.82 34.47 -0.99
N MET A 100 13.52 34.25 0.13
CA MET A 100 13.73 35.25 1.18
C MET A 100 15.12 35.12 1.77
#